data_AF-A0A8T3N570-F1
#
_entry.id   AF-A0A8T3N570-F1
#
_cell.length_a   1.000
_cell.length_b   1.000
_cell.length_c   1.000
_cell.angle_alpha   90.00
_cell.angle_beta   90.00
_cell.angle_gamma   90.00
#
_symmetry.space_group_name_H-M   'P 1'
#
loop_
_entity.id
_entity.type
_entity.pdbx_description
1 polymer ?
#
loop_
_entity_poly.entity_id
_entity_poly.type
_entity_poly.pdbx_seq_one_letter_code
_entity_poly.pdbx_strand_id
1 'polypeptide(L)'
;MKRIIFALTLFAGNCFVTPAVAAQGVVVYYESGCDYYIVETNHGYALLEWYGGNDPSEGDILVGDYESYGMEDIWNLTADAETQVWVEDYWMSEDNVIEDYHEQCD
;
A
#
# COMPACT_ATOMS: atom_id res chain seq x y z
N MET A 1 56.20 -21.39 7.31
CA MET A 1 54.96 -21.92 6.68
C MET A 1 53.76 -21.51 7.53
N LYS A 2 53.13 -20.37 7.25
CA LYS A 2 51.90 -19.91 7.93
C LYS A 2 50.77 -20.06 6.92
N ARG A 3 49.89 -21.05 7.10
CA ARG A 3 48.74 -21.25 6.22
C ARG A 3 47.56 -20.45 6.78
N ILE A 4 46.97 -19.71 5.85
CA ILE A 4 45.93 -18.71 5.95
C ILE A 4 44.62 -19.37 6.41
N ILE A 5 43.98 -18.81 7.43
CA ILE A 5 42.64 -19.22 7.88
C ILE A 5 41.63 -18.46 7.01
N PHE A 6 40.88 -19.20 6.18
CA PHE A 6 39.72 -18.70 5.43
C PHE A 6 38.56 -18.52 6.42
N ALA A 7 38.22 -17.27 6.75
CA ALA A 7 37.00 -16.97 7.50
C ALA A 7 35.81 -16.96 6.54
N LEU A 8 35.00 -18.01 6.59
CA LEU A 8 33.71 -18.08 5.91
C LEU A 8 32.69 -17.29 6.76
N THR A 9 32.60 -15.98 6.56
CA THR A 9 31.53 -15.17 7.16
C THR A 9 30.22 -15.46 6.44
N LEU A 10 29.40 -16.34 7.03
CA LEU A 10 27.97 -16.42 6.72
C LEU A 10 27.35 -15.06 7.06
N PHE A 11 26.96 -14.31 6.04
CA PHE A 11 26.10 -13.14 6.21
C PHE A 11 24.69 -13.67 6.51
N ALA A 12 24.43 -13.96 7.78
CA ALA A 12 23.07 -14.21 8.27
C ALA A 12 22.31 -12.89 8.16
N GLY A 13 21.65 -12.69 7.02
CA GLY A 13 20.73 -11.58 6.81
C GLY A 13 19.63 -11.67 7.86
N ASN A 14 19.61 -10.70 8.78
CA ASN A 14 18.51 -10.54 9.71
C ASN A 14 17.29 -10.11 8.88
N CYS A 15 16.33 -11.03 8.71
CA CYS A 15 14.96 -10.64 8.35
C CYS A 15 14.41 -9.86 9.54
N PHE A 16 14.53 -8.54 9.50
CA PHE A 16 13.77 -7.68 10.39
C PHE A 16 12.32 -7.74 9.91
N VAL A 17 11.49 -8.48 10.65
CA VAL A 17 10.04 -8.45 10.46
C VAL A 17 9.59 -7.11 11.05
N THR A 18 9.24 -6.15 10.21
CA THR A 18 8.56 -4.93 10.66
C THR A 18 7.15 -5.32 11.12
N PRO A 19 6.70 -4.88 12.30
CA PRO A 19 5.32 -5.09 12.69
C PRO A 19 4.44 -4.29 11.72
N ALA A 20 3.57 -4.98 10.98
CA ALA A 20 2.55 -4.34 10.16
C ALA A 20 1.60 -3.57 11.09
N VAL A 21 1.56 -2.25 10.96
CA VAL A 21 0.58 -1.41 11.64
C VAL A 21 -0.58 -1.26 10.69
N ALA A 22 -1.71 -1.88 11.01
CA ALA A 22 -2.92 -1.70 10.22
C ALA A 22 -3.40 -0.25 10.38
N ALA A 23 -3.31 0.54 9.30
CA ALA A 23 -3.91 1.84 9.18
C ALA A 23 -5.43 1.70 8.93
N GLN A 24 -6.17 2.76 9.22
CA GLN A 24 -7.58 2.91 8.83
C GLN A 24 -7.72 4.18 7.98
N GLY A 25 -8.50 4.09 6.90
CA GLY A 25 -8.69 5.14 5.90
C GLY A 25 -10.03 4.99 5.18
N VAL A 26 -10.40 6.01 4.42
CA VAL A 26 -11.66 6.08 3.68
C VAL A 26 -11.38 6.33 2.21
N VAL A 27 -12.02 5.56 1.32
CA VAL A 27 -11.97 5.84 -0.13
C VAL A 27 -12.69 7.16 -0.40
N VAL A 28 -11.95 8.16 -0.88
CA VAL A 28 -12.49 9.51 -1.15
C VAL A 28 -12.68 9.80 -2.63
N TYR A 29 -12.06 9.02 -3.51
CA TYR A 29 -12.25 9.11 -4.95
C TYR A 29 -12.07 7.76 -5.63
N TYR A 30 -13.03 7.37 -6.46
CA TYR A 30 -12.93 6.21 -7.34
C TYR A 30 -13.83 6.42 -8.57
N GLU A 31 -13.26 6.25 -9.76
CA GLU A 31 -14.01 6.35 -11.02
C GLU A 31 -13.92 5.04 -11.80
N SER A 32 -15.09 4.49 -12.17
CA SER A 32 -15.15 3.25 -12.93
C SER A 32 -14.40 3.37 -14.26
N GLY A 33 -13.48 2.45 -14.53
CA GLY A 33 -12.67 2.45 -15.75
C GLY A 33 -11.22 2.88 -15.56
N CYS A 34 -10.87 3.41 -14.38
CA CYS A 34 -9.50 3.43 -13.89
C CYS A 34 -9.37 2.50 -12.70
N ASP A 35 -8.29 1.72 -12.64
CA ASP A 35 -8.05 0.79 -11.53
C ASP A 35 -7.46 1.51 -10.31
N TYR A 36 -7.10 2.80 -10.44
CA TYR A 36 -6.59 3.62 -9.34
C TYR A 36 -7.71 4.26 -8.52
N TYR A 37 -7.46 4.49 -7.24
CA TYR A 37 -8.37 5.18 -6.33
C TYR A 37 -7.61 5.82 -5.17
N ILE A 38 -8.24 6.82 -4.55
CA ILE A 38 -7.62 7.64 -3.50
C ILE A 38 -8.22 7.30 -2.14
N VAL A 39 -7.35 7.07 -1.16
CA VAL A 39 -7.72 6.82 0.24
C VAL A 39 -7.21 7.95 1.12
N GLU A 40 -8.10 8.59 1.88
CA GLU A 40 -7.73 9.52 2.94
C GLU A 40 -7.38 8.74 4.22
N THR A 41 -6.25 9.07 4.83
CA THR A 41 -5.74 8.46 6.07
C THR A 41 -5.42 9.54 7.11
N ASN A 42 -5.02 9.12 8.32
CA ASN A 42 -4.62 10.07 9.37
C ASN A 42 -3.33 10.85 9.06
N HIS A 43 -2.54 10.40 8.07
CA HIS A 43 -1.25 10.99 7.72
C HIS A 43 -1.24 11.68 6.34
N GLY A 44 -2.39 11.81 5.69
CA GLY A 44 -2.53 12.38 4.35
C GLY A 44 -3.35 11.47 3.45
N TYR A 45 -2.93 11.33 2.20
CA TYR A 45 -3.60 10.48 1.23
C TYR A 45 -2.68 9.35 0.75
N ALA A 46 -3.29 8.28 0.27
CA ALA A 46 -2.63 7.19 -0.44
C ALA A 46 -3.29 7.00 -1.80
N LEU A 47 -2.46 6.71 -2.80
CA LEU A 47 -2.88 6.30 -4.14
C LEU A 47 -2.73 4.78 -4.24
N LEU A 48 -3.84 4.10 -4.48
CA LEU A 48 -3.88 2.64 -4.56
C LEU A 48 -4.32 2.21 -5.96
N GLU A 49 -3.68 1.19 -6.52
CA GLU A 49 -4.13 0.49 -7.73
C GLU A 49 -4.84 -0.80 -7.30
N TRP A 50 -6.02 -1.06 -7.84
CA TRP A 50 -6.81 -2.25 -7.57
C TRP A 50 -6.35 -3.44 -8.42
N TYR A 51 -6.03 -4.56 -7.77
CA TYR A 51 -5.59 -5.80 -8.42
C TYR A 51 -6.60 -6.95 -8.30
N GLY A 52 -7.68 -6.78 -7.54
CA GLY A 52 -8.75 -7.77 -7.43
C GLY A 52 -9.42 -7.83 -6.05
N GLY A 53 -10.27 -8.84 -5.88
CA GLY A 53 -11.09 -8.99 -4.67
C GLY A 53 -12.32 -8.09 -4.71
N ASN A 54 -12.64 -7.45 -3.60
CA ASN A 54 -13.71 -6.47 -3.53
C ASN A 54 -13.32 -5.18 -4.28
N ASP A 55 -14.17 -4.79 -5.22
CA ASP A 55 -14.10 -3.53 -5.98
C ASP A 55 -14.32 -2.34 -5.03
N PRO A 56 -13.48 -1.30 -5.06
CA PRO A 56 -13.60 -0.16 -4.15
C PRO A 56 -14.82 0.70 -4.48
N SER A 57 -15.35 1.40 -3.48
CA SER A 57 -16.39 2.41 -3.68
C SER A 57 -16.13 3.63 -2.81
N GLU A 58 -16.46 4.82 -3.30
CA GLU A 58 -16.37 6.04 -2.50
C GLU A 58 -17.15 5.89 -1.18
N GLY A 59 -16.51 6.25 -0.08
CA GLY A 59 -17.02 6.10 1.29
C GLY A 59 -16.65 4.78 1.97
N ASP A 60 -16.04 3.83 1.27
CA ASP A 60 -15.59 2.57 1.89
C ASP A 60 -14.50 2.82 2.94
N ILE A 61 -14.68 2.19 4.10
CA ILE A 61 -13.70 2.19 5.19
C ILE A 61 -12.78 0.98 5.01
N LEU A 62 -11.49 1.24 4.80
CA LEU A 62 -10.46 0.22 4.63
C LEU A 62 -9.59 0.08 5.88
N VAL A 63 -9.13 -1.13 6.16
CA VAL A 63 -8.17 -1.43 7.24
C VAL A 63 -7.10 -2.39 6.73
N GLY A 64 -5.84 -1.98 6.82
CA GLY A 64 -4.71 -2.74 6.28
C GLY A 64 -3.42 -1.93 6.30
N ASP A 65 -2.36 -2.47 5.70
CA ASP A 65 -1.13 -1.72 5.47
C ASP A 65 -1.26 -0.99 4.12
N TYR A 66 -1.30 0.33 4.15
CA TYR A 66 -1.20 1.19 2.97
C TYR A 66 -0.32 2.41 3.27
N GLU A 67 0.58 2.24 4.24
CA GLU A 67 1.67 3.19 4.57
C GLU A 67 3.03 2.55 4.26
N SER A 68 3.04 1.60 3.34
CA SER A 68 4.21 0.90 2.82
C SER A 68 4.00 0.55 1.36
N TYR A 69 5.06 0.61 0.55
CA TYR A 69 4.98 0.32 -0.88
C TYR A 69 4.86 -1.17 -1.16
N GLY A 70 4.02 -1.53 -2.14
CA GLY A 70 3.94 -2.88 -2.69
C GLY A 70 2.54 -3.47 -2.71
N MET A 71 2.47 -4.79 -2.93
CA MET A 71 1.21 -5.54 -2.92
C MET A 71 0.73 -5.74 -1.48
N GLU A 72 -0.53 -5.40 -1.22
CA GLU A 72 -1.16 -5.53 0.09
C GLU A 72 -2.56 -6.14 -0.03
N ASP A 73 -2.89 -7.01 0.92
CA ASP A 73 -4.25 -7.54 1.12
C ASP A 73 -4.92 -6.70 2.21
N ILE A 74 -5.94 -5.93 1.84
CA ILE A 74 -6.61 -4.96 2.72
C ILE A 74 -8.04 -5.44 2.99
N TRP A 75 -8.53 -5.18 4.21
CA TRP A 75 -9.90 -5.48 4.58
C TRP A 75 -10.81 -4.25 4.37
N ASN A 76 -11.84 -4.38 3.55
CA ASN A 76 -12.93 -3.40 3.44
C ASN A 76 -13.97 -3.68 4.53
N LEU A 77 -13.98 -2.85 5.57
CA LEU A 77 -14.92 -2.95 6.69
C LEU A 77 -16.37 -2.67 6.27
N THR A 78 -16.58 -1.87 5.22
CA THR A 78 -17.92 -1.48 4.76
C THR A 78 -18.58 -2.60 3.98
N ALA A 79 -17.80 -3.30 3.15
CA ALA A 79 -18.24 -4.43 2.35
C ALA A 79 -18.14 -5.79 3.05
N ASP A 80 -17.46 -5.88 4.21
CA ASP A 80 -17.14 -7.13 4.92
C ASP A 80 -16.40 -8.13 4.00
N ALA A 81 -15.38 -7.62 3.28
CA ALA A 81 -14.65 -8.35 2.25
C ALA A 81 -13.20 -7.88 2.12
N GLU A 82 -12.35 -8.70 1.50
CA GLU A 82 -10.95 -8.41 1.22
C GLU A 82 -10.79 -7.78 -0.18
N THR A 83 -9.86 -6.82 -0.32
CA THR A 83 -9.43 -6.21 -1.58
C THR A 83 -7.91 -6.32 -1.71
N GLN A 84 -7.42 -6.52 -2.93
CA GLN A 84 -5.99 -6.67 -3.23
C GLN A 84 -5.54 -5.44 -3.97
N VAL A 85 -4.45 -4.83 -3.50
CA VAL A 85 -4.01 -3.53 -4.00
C VAL A 85 -2.51 -3.50 -4.21
N TRP A 86 -2.07 -2.59 -5.07
CA TRP A 86 -0.70 -2.08 -5.05
C TRP A 86 -0.71 -0.67 -4.48
N VAL A 87 0.12 -0.43 -3.46
CA VAL A 87 0.32 0.90 -2.88
C VAL A 87 1.32 1.66 -3.75
N GLU A 88 0.80 2.60 -4.55
CA GLU A 88 1.62 3.40 -5.47
C GLU A 88 2.39 4.47 -4.70
N ASP A 89 1.69 5.26 -3.86
CA ASP A 89 2.31 6.20 -2.93
C ASP A 89 1.41 6.48 -1.71
N TYR A 90 2.00 7.02 -0.64
CA TYR A 90 1.34 7.25 0.64
C TYR A 90 1.88 8.49 1.36
N TRP A 91 1.16 8.95 2.40
CA TRP A 91 1.46 10.20 3.12
C TRP A 91 1.52 11.44 2.22
N MET A 92 0.76 11.41 1.13
CA MET A 92 0.71 12.48 0.16
C MET A 92 -0.15 13.64 0.67
N SER A 93 0.10 14.84 0.14
CA SER A 93 -0.88 15.93 0.19
C SER A 93 -1.99 15.71 -0.84
N GLU A 94 -3.13 16.35 -0.61
CA GLU A 94 -4.29 16.31 -1.51
C GLU A 94 -3.92 16.69 -2.95
N ASP A 95 -3.19 17.81 -3.13
CA ASP A 95 -2.80 18.28 -4.46
C ASP A 95 -1.94 17.25 -5.23
N ASN A 96 -1.03 16.56 -4.53
CA ASN A 96 -0.12 15.61 -5.17
C ASN A 96 -0.86 14.32 -5.54
N VAL A 97 -1.74 13.81 -4.66
CA VAL A 97 -2.45 12.56 -4.94
C VAL A 97 -3.44 12.72 -6.10
N ILE A 98 -4.01 13.92 -6.27
CA ILE A 98 -4.85 14.26 -7.41
C ILE A 98 -4.01 14.33 -8.69
N GLU A 99 -2.85 14.99 -8.66
CA GLU A 99 -1.93 15.06 -9.80
C GLU A 99 -1.52 13.65 -10.25
N ASP A 100 -1.03 12.82 -9.33
CA ASP A 100 -0.59 11.45 -9.63
C ASP A 100 -1.75 10.57 -10.12
N TYR A 101 -2.95 10.70 -9.56
CA TYR A 101 -4.13 9.99 -10.06
C TYR A 101 -4.40 10.31 -11.54
N HIS A 102 -4.36 11.59 -11.91
CA HIS A 102 -4.56 12.01 -13.30
C HIS A 102 -3.45 11.48 -14.22
N GLU A 103 -2.20 11.37 -13.76
CA GLU A 103 -1.11 10.78 -14.55
C GLU A 103 -1.34 9.29 -14.87
N GLN A 104 -2.04 8.56 -14.01
CA GLN A 104 -2.34 7.14 -14.21
C GLN A 104 -3.61 6.90 -15.05
N CYS A 105 -4.60 7.78 -14.92
CA CYS A 105 -5.94 7.55 -15.48
C CYS A 105 -6.27 8.32 -16.77
N ASP A 106 -5.55 9.42 -17.08
CA ASP A 106 -5.80 10.29 -18.24
C ASP A 106 -4.72 10.20 -19.35
#